data_AF-L5NVF3-F1
#
_entry.id   AF-L5NVF3-F1
#
_cell.length_a   1.000
_cell.length_b   1.000
_cell.length_c   1.000
_cell.angle_alpha   90.00
_cell.angle_beta   90.00
_cell.angle_gamma   90.00
#
_symmetry.space_group_name_H-M   'P 1'
#
loop_
_entity.id
_entity.type
_entity.pdbx_description
1 polymer ?
#
loop_
_entity_poly.entity_id
_entity_poly.type
_entity_poly.pdbx_seq_one_letter_code
_entity_poly.pdbx_strand_id
1 'polypeptide(L)' 'ELDTDAGDHEVSLIAGAFARRIHSYVAPGDELARGQKLGHIDFGSRADVLLPPEFGSEDVVVEKGESVRAGETVLARRE' A
#
# COMPACT_ATOMS: atom_id res chain seq x y z
N GLU A 1 -8.23 -1.13 5.53
CA GLU A 1 -7.63 -2.36 6.07
C GLU A 1 -7.71 -3.46 5.03
N LEU A 2 -6.70 -4.31 4.98
CA LEU A 2 -6.57 -5.46 4.10
C LEU A 2 -6.33 -6.67 4.99
N ASP A 3 -7.29 -7.57 5.04
CA ASP A 3 -7.15 -8.88 5.67
C ASP A 3 -6.36 -9.79 4.73
N THR A 4 -5.25 -10.34 5.20
CA THR A 4 -4.37 -11.20 4.40
C THR A 4 -3.93 -12.41 5.22
N ASP A 5 -3.46 -13.46 4.54
CA ASP A 5 -2.90 -14.65 5.22
C ASP A 5 -1.71 -14.33 6.15
N ALA A 6 -1.09 -13.15 6.00
CA ALA A 6 0.04 -12.67 6.80
C ALA A 6 -0.38 -11.65 7.90
N GLY A 7 -1.67 -11.48 8.15
CA GLY A 7 -2.22 -10.54 9.12
C GLY A 7 -2.79 -9.27 8.50
N ASP A 8 -3.27 -8.37 9.35
CA ASP A 8 -3.94 -7.13 8.96
C ASP A 8 -2.94 -6.07 8.48
N HIS A 9 -3.12 -5.62 7.25
CA HIS A 9 -2.33 -4.53 6.66
C HIS A 9 -3.20 -3.29 6.46
N GLU A 10 -2.59 -2.11 6.46
CA GLU A 10 -3.25 -0.88 6.05
C GLU A 10 -2.55 -0.24 4.86
N VAL A 11 -3.34 0.17 3.87
CA VAL A 11 -2.89 1.05 2.80
C VAL A 11 -3.73 2.31 2.85
N SER A 12 -3.05 3.44 3.06
CA SER A 12 -3.66 4.75 3.14
C SER A 12 -3.22 5.60 1.94
N LEU A 13 -4.17 5.92 1.06
CA LEU A 13 -3.97 6.86 -0.04
C LEU A 13 -4.23 8.27 0.46
N ILE A 14 -3.20 9.11 0.48
CA ILE A 14 -3.26 10.45 1.06
C ILE A 14 -3.08 11.45 -0.06
N ALA A 15 -4.13 12.21 -0.35
CA ALA A 15 -4.11 13.21 -1.41
C ALA A 15 -3.75 14.60 -0.88
N GLY A 16 -2.98 15.36 -1.66
CA GLY A 16 -2.58 16.72 -1.30
C GLY A 16 -3.74 17.71 -1.40
N ALA A 17 -3.63 18.85 -0.70
CA ALA A 17 -4.69 19.87 -0.64
C ALA A 17 -5.10 20.45 -2.01
N PHE A 18 -4.24 20.34 -3.03
CA PHE A 18 -4.52 20.74 -4.41
C PHE A 18 -5.15 19.63 -5.26
N ALA A 19 -4.75 18.39 -5.05
CA ALA A 19 -5.22 17.22 -5.77
C ALA A 19 -6.22 16.45 -4.88
N ARG A 20 -7.46 16.90 -4.79
CA ARG A 20 -8.45 16.41 -3.79
C ARG A 20 -9.26 15.19 -4.24
N ARG A 21 -8.74 14.38 -5.16
CA ARG A 21 -9.50 13.26 -5.74
C ARG A 21 -8.73 11.96 -5.63
N ILE A 22 -9.24 11.11 -4.73
CA ILE A 22 -8.88 9.71 -4.61
C ILE A 22 -10.03 8.93 -5.23
N HIS A 23 -9.74 8.08 -6.20
CA HIS A 23 -10.72 7.20 -6.81
C HIS A 23 -10.44 5.78 -6.34
N SER A 24 -11.38 5.20 -5.60
CA SER A 24 -11.34 3.78 -5.23
C SER A 24 -11.80 2.93 -6.41
N TYR A 25 -11.15 1.79 -6.61
CA TYR A 25 -11.58 0.74 -7.54
C TYR A 25 -12.21 -0.45 -6.84
N VAL A 26 -12.20 -0.45 -5.51
CA VAL A 26 -12.64 -1.55 -4.65
C VAL A 26 -13.59 -1.02 -3.57
N ALA A 27 -14.41 -1.91 -3.03
CA ALA A 27 -15.32 -1.67 -1.92
C ALA A 27 -14.98 -2.58 -0.73
N PRO A 28 -15.41 -2.23 0.50
CA PRO A 28 -15.27 -3.11 1.64
C PRO A 28 -15.92 -4.48 1.39
N GLY A 29 -15.18 -5.55 1.68
CA GLY A 29 -15.63 -6.93 1.47
C GLY A 29 -15.30 -7.52 0.09
N ASP A 30 -14.70 -6.74 -0.82
CA ASP A 30 -14.21 -7.28 -2.09
C ASP A 30 -13.02 -8.23 -1.86
N GLU A 31 -13.03 -9.37 -2.55
CA GLU A 31 -11.85 -10.23 -2.66
C GLU A 31 -10.84 -9.61 -3.63
N LEU A 32 -9.57 -9.60 -3.23
CA LEU A 32 -8.50 -8.94 -3.98
C LEU A 32 -7.45 -9.94 -4.45
N ALA A 33 -7.04 -9.81 -5.72
CA ALA A 33 -5.89 -10.54 -6.22
C ALA A 33 -4.58 -9.80 -5.89
N ARG A 34 -3.48 -10.54 -5.72
CA ARG A 34 -2.15 -9.94 -5.56
C ARG A 34 -1.83 -9.02 -6.76
N GLY A 35 -1.41 -7.79 -6.46
CA GLY A 35 -1.07 -6.79 -7.47
C GLY A 35 -2.28 -6.07 -8.08
N GLN A 36 -3.51 -6.39 -7.64
CA GLN A 36 -4.70 -5.64 -8.03
C GLN A 36 -4.60 -4.19 -7.58
N LYS A 37 -5.00 -3.28 -8.47
CA LYS A 37 -5.03 -1.85 -8.17
C LYS A 37 -6.20 -1.55 -7.24
N LEU A 38 -5.91 -0.95 -6.09
CA LEU A 38 -6.93 -0.54 -5.11
C LEU A 38 -7.60 0.77 -5.50
N GLY A 39 -6.86 1.66 -6.16
CA GLY A 39 -7.32 2.99 -6.51
C GLY A 39 -6.17 3.84 -7.06
N HIS A 40 -6.44 5.13 -7.23
CA HIS A 40 -5.42 6.11 -7.60
C HIS A 40 -5.74 7.51 -7.07
N ILE A 41 -4.72 8.36 -7.06
CA ILE A 41 -4.79 9.77 -6.68
C ILE A 41 -4.47 10.62 -7.91
N ASP A 42 -5.35 11.55 -8.27
CA ASP A 42 -5.08 12.49 -9.35
C ASP A 42 -3.78 13.27 -9.06
N PHE A 43 -2.93 13.51 -10.07
CA PHE A 43 -1.70 14.32 -9.99
C PHE A 43 -0.63 13.87 -8.99
N GLY A 44 -0.74 12.66 -8.46
CA GLY A 44 0.27 12.06 -7.58
C GLY A 44 0.24 12.64 -6.16
N SER A 45 0.53 11.80 -5.18
CA SER A 45 0.60 12.23 -3.78
C SER A 45 1.40 11.23 -2.94
N ARG A 46 0.88 10.82 -1.78
CA ARG A 46 1.51 9.85 -0.88
C ARG A 46 0.63 8.60 -0.72
N ALA A 47 1.26 7.44 -0.63
CA ALA A 47 0.64 6.22 -0.16
C ALA A 47 1.44 5.73 1.05
N ASP A 48 0.75 5.51 2.15
CA ASP A 48 1.33 4.90 3.35
C ASP A 48 0.95 3.43 3.37
N VAL A 49 1.91 2.55 3.66
CA VAL A 49 1.72 1.12 3.85
C VAL A 49 2.12 0.80 5.29
N LEU A 50 1.15 0.43 6.11
CA LEU A 50 1.38 -0.01 7.49
C LEU A 50 1.39 -1.54 7.49
N LEU A 51 2.53 -2.10 7.92
CA LEU A 51 2.71 -3.53 8.07
C LEU A 51 2.23 -3.99 9.47
N PRO A 52 1.83 -5.26 9.61
CA PRO A 52 1.54 -5.87 10.89
C PRO A 52 2.69 -5.71 11.89
N PRO A 53 2.42 -5.70 13.22
CA PRO A 53 3.43 -5.48 14.24
C PRO A 53 4.51 -6.57 14.30
N GLU A 54 4.29 -7.72 13.65
CA GLU A 54 5.26 -8.79 13.54
C GLU A 54 6.35 -8.53 12.49
N PHE A 55 6.21 -7.50 11.65
CA PHE A 55 7.26 -7.04 10.74
C PHE A 55 8.19 -6.05 11.46
N GLY A 56 9.49 -6.35 11.43
CA GLY A 56 10.54 -5.49 11.95
C GLY A 56 11.22 -4.64 10.87
N SER A 57 12.14 -3.77 11.29
CA SER A 57 12.96 -2.99 10.37
C SER A 57 13.83 -3.84 9.46
N GLU A 58 14.25 -5.00 9.94
CA GLU A 58 15.05 -6.00 9.22
C GLU A 58 14.29 -6.69 8.08
N ASP A 59 12.96 -6.68 8.11
CA ASP A 59 12.13 -7.28 7.05
C ASP A 59 11.93 -6.31 5.87
N VAL A 60 12.24 -5.02 6.04
CA VAL A 60 12.10 -4.01 4.97
C VAL A 60 13.24 -4.18 3.97
N VAL A 61 12.88 -4.40 2.70
CA VAL A 61 13.84 -4.72 1.61
C VAL A 61 14.08 -3.55 0.65
N VAL A 62 13.59 -2.36 0.99
CA VAL A 62 13.79 -1.12 0.23
C VAL A 62 14.48 -0.07 1.07
N GLU A 63 15.21 0.83 0.42
CA GLU A 63 15.93 1.91 1.09
C GLU A 63 15.19 3.26 1.00
N LYS A 64 15.52 4.16 1.94
CA LYS A 64 14.99 5.52 1.92
C LYS A 64 15.43 6.26 0.64
N GLY A 65 14.47 6.71 -0.15
CA GLY A 65 14.70 7.42 -1.40
C GLY A 65 14.75 6.50 -2.63
N GLU A 66 14.64 5.19 -2.43
CA GLU A 66 14.49 4.23 -3.52
C GLU A 66 13.19 4.47 -4.30
N SER A 67 13.27 4.37 -5.62
CA SER A 67 12.10 4.47 -6.48
C SER A 67 11.36 3.14 -6.50
N VAL A 68 10.09 3.15 -6.07
CA VAL A 68 9.24 1.96 -6.01
C VAL A 68 8.07 2.06 -6.98
N ARG A 69 7.51 0.91 -7.38
CA ARG A 69 6.34 0.80 -8.24
C ARG A 69 5.23 0.01 -7.56
N ALA A 70 4.06 0.63 -7.41
CA ALA A 70 2.89 0.02 -6.77
C ALA A 70 2.47 -1.27 -7.49
N GLY A 71 2.21 -2.32 -6.71
CA GLY A 71 1.83 -3.65 -7.21
C GLY A 71 2.99 -4.48 -7.76
N GLU A 72 4.22 -3.95 -7.80
CA GLU A 72 5.40 -4.61 -8.38
C GLU A 72 6.56 -4.69 -7.39
N THR A 73 6.97 -3.56 -6.81
CA THR A 73 8.07 -3.52 -5.85
C THR A 73 7.65 -4.14 -4.52
N VAL A 74 8.43 -5.10 -4.03
CA VAL A 74 8.27 -5.69 -2.70
C VAL A 74 8.86 -4.72 -1.68
N LEU A 75 8.06 -4.27 -0.71
CA LEU A 75 8.52 -3.33 0.32
C LEU A 75 9.12 -4.05 1.54
N ALA A 76 8.55 -5.19 1.90
CA ALA A 76 9.03 -6.03 2.99
C ALA A 76 8.85 -7.51 2.66
N ARG A 77 9.69 -8.35 3.24
CA ARG A 77 9.61 -9.81 3.13
C ARG A 77 9.99 -10.43 4.46
N ARG A 78 9.16 -11.35 4.91
CA ARG A 78 9.40 -12.18 6.09
C ARG A 78 9.36 -13.65 5.66
N GLU A 79 10.29 -14.44 6.18
CA GLU A 79 10.33 -15.91 5.96
C GLU A 79 9.38 -16.65 6.90
#